data_AF-A0A2T6BXK3-F1
#
_entry.id   AF-A0A2T6BXK3-F1
#
_cell.length_a   1.000
_cell.length_b   1.000
_cell.length_c   1.000
_cell.angle_alpha   90.00
_cell.angle_beta   90.00
_cell.angle_gamma   90.00
#
_symmetry.space_group_name_H-M   'P 1'
#
loop_
_entity.id
_entity.type
_entity.pdbx_description
1 polymer ?
#
loop_
_entity_poly.entity_id
_entity_poly.type
_entity_poly.pdbx_seq_one_letter_code
_entity_poly.pdbx_strand_id
1 'polypeptide(L)'
;MLHRWVGYWLMFCFGILIVLALIYVFVYQRLLDSPDYYPFWLAEPYFYLGLPAAALITWKVHWGKNHPLQYFVVTLVILIGVVYLGSGHVKEHRGERVTDAIQPVGVVDRQLITREGMFEVPYYPMNRERLTQAVRNGEEVEVTLVREKGLILSFEDEGFAAYPLLKRLMDFALGVFAAGVFAVFFYVVMSVWWREFRVKGTSLRISHWGRRKEIPFSEVIHVRLDSFHEEIRVETEEMVSNFPYNPTRAAELAEAAKRAGLTPIRNGRRWVRHVQYREVRLEEDRLILEGDGQEKIPYDCVAALGWDPVIQITMMDETNYTITDVRYTDRAWFEELAAKVRHAWEKNGQLYSMDVDPRERRVALSLYD
;
A
#
# COMPACT_ATOMS: atom_id res chain seq x y z
N MET A 1 -24.82 -1.91 2.10
CA MET A 1 -24.79 -0.45 1.82
C MET A 1 -23.58 0.26 2.42
N LEU A 2 -23.16 -0.10 3.65
CA LEU A 2 -21.96 0.48 4.32
C LEU A 2 -20.69 0.52 3.46
N HIS A 3 -20.45 -0.50 2.63
CA HIS A 3 -19.18 -0.66 1.91
C HIS A 3 -19.06 0.25 0.68
N ARG A 4 -20.18 0.63 0.05
CA ARG A 4 -20.20 1.64 -1.01
C ARG A 4 -19.79 3.00 -0.44
N TRP A 5 -20.24 3.31 0.78
CA TRP A 5 -19.85 4.52 1.51
C TRP A 5 -18.37 4.56 1.86
N VAL A 6 -17.76 3.43 2.26
CA VAL A 6 -16.31 3.37 2.54
C VAL A 6 -15.47 3.66 1.29
N GLY A 7 -15.90 3.22 0.10
CA GLY A 7 -15.19 3.50 -1.16
C GLY A 7 -15.27 4.97 -1.56
N TYR A 8 -16.46 5.58 -1.46
CA TYR A 8 -16.60 7.03 -1.66
C TYR A 8 -15.83 7.82 -0.60
N TRP A 9 -15.83 7.38 0.66
CA TRP A 9 -15.10 8.00 1.75
C TRP A 9 -13.58 7.95 1.54
N LEU A 10 -13.02 6.80 1.17
CA LEU A 10 -11.59 6.67 0.85
C LEU A 10 -11.21 7.51 -0.38
N MET A 11 -12.03 7.49 -1.44
CA MET A 11 -11.82 8.35 -2.61
C MET A 11 -11.82 9.84 -2.22
N PHE A 12 -12.70 10.25 -1.31
CA PHE A 12 -12.75 11.62 -0.80
C PHE A 12 -11.52 11.92 0.07
N CYS A 13 -11.18 11.06 1.02
CA CYS A 13 -10.02 11.23 1.91
C CYS A 13 -8.70 11.30 1.15
N PHE A 14 -8.50 10.47 0.11
CA PHE A 14 -7.27 10.48 -0.68
C PHE A 14 -7.28 11.50 -1.81
N GLY A 15 -8.39 11.60 -2.54
CA GLY A 15 -8.53 12.54 -3.64
C GLY A 15 -8.42 13.99 -3.18
N ILE A 16 -8.99 14.33 -2.03
CA ILE A 16 -8.89 15.68 -1.47
C ILE A 16 -7.46 16.03 -1.10
N LEU A 17 -6.69 15.10 -0.52
CA LEU A 17 -5.31 15.39 -0.16
C LEU A 17 -4.42 15.63 -1.39
N ILE A 18 -4.66 14.89 -2.49
CA ILE A 18 -3.95 15.12 -3.76
C ILE A 18 -4.32 16.49 -4.34
N VAL A 19 -5.61 16.84 -4.34
CA VAL A 19 -6.08 18.14 -4.82
C VAL A 19 -5.54 19.28 -3.94
N LEU A 20 -5.58 19.12 -2.61
CA LEU A 20 -5.04 20.09 -1.66
C LEU A 20 -3.52 20.26 -1.82
N ALA A 21 -2.77 19.19 -2.06
CA ALA A 21 -1.34 19.26 -2.34
C ALA A 21 -1.04 20.01 -3.65
N LEU A 22 -1.84 19.78 -4.71
CA LEU A 22 -1.70 20.51 -5.97
C LEU A 22 -2.06 22.01 -5.81
N ILE A 23 -3.13 22.31 -5.07
CA ILE A 23 -3.52 23.69 -4.73
C ILE A 23 -2.42 24.33 -3.88
N TYR A 24 -1.86 23.62 -2.90
CA TYR A 24 -0.76 24.08 -2.05
C TYR A 24 0.43 24.51 -2.89
N VAL A 25 0.88 23.67 -3.83
CA VAL A 25 2.01 24.00 -4.73
C VAL A 25 1.69 25.24 -5.57
N PHE A 26 0.48 25.34 -6.11
CA PHE A 26 0.09 26.49 -6.94
C PHE A 26 0.01 27.80 -6.14
N VAL A 27 -0.58 27.75 -4.93
CA VAL A 27 -0.69 28.91 -4.03
C VAL A 27 0.69 29.30 -3.49
N TYR A 28 1.51 28.34 -3.09
CA TYR A 28 2.90 28.55 -2.64
C TYR A 28 3.71 29.31 -3.69
N GLN A 29 3.66 28.89 -4.96
CA GLN A 29 4.38 29.56 -6.06
C GLN A 29 3.94 31.01 -6.28
N ARG A 30 2.66 31.32 -6.02
CA ARG A 30 2.10 32.65 -6.20
C ARG A 30 2.37 33.57 -5.01
N LEU A 31 2.48 33.01 -3.81
CA LEU A 31 2.65 33.79 -2.58
C LEU A 31 4.12 34.05 -2.24
N LEU A 32 5.07 33.32 -2.83
CA LEU A 32 6.50 33.30 -2.48
C LEU A 32 7.18 34.68 -2.31
N ASP A 33 6.68 35.73 -2.99
CA ASP A 33 7.23 37.09 -2.93
C ASP A 33 6.28 38.10 -2.25
N SER A 34 5.20 37.64 -1.62
CA SER A 34 4.17 38.47 -1.01
C SER A 34 4.23 38.41 0.52
N PRO A 35 3.85 39.49 1.24
CA PRO A 35 3.64 39.44 2.69
C PRO A 35 2.57 38.40 3.11
N ASP A 36 1.72 37.97 2.17
CA ASP A 36 0.75 36.89 2.37
C ASP A 36 1.36 35.48 2.38
N TYR A 37 2.66 35.35 2.06
CA TYR A 37 3.40 34.11 2.30
C TYR A 37 3.50 33.78 3.79
N TYR A 38 3.73 34.77 4.63
CA TYR A 38 3.91 34.57 6.07
C TYR A 38 2.74 33.81 6.75
N PRO A 39 1.46 34.19 6.59
CA PRO A 39 0.35 33.41 7.13
C PRO A 39 0.21 32.03 6.49
N PHE A 40 0.59 31.88 5.22
CA PHE A 40 0.60 30.58 4.55
C PHE A 40 1.68 29.65 5.12
N TRP A 41 2.89 30.17 5.35
CA TRP A 41 3.99 29.48 6.02
C TRP A 41 3.61 29.05 7.45
N LEU A 42 2.95 29.92 8.21
CA LEU A 42 2.43 29.57 9.53
C LEU A 42 1.45 28.37 9.49
N ALA A 43 0.80 28.13 8.35
CA ALA A 43 -0.08 26.98 8.13
C ALA A 43 0.64 25.73 7.56
N GLU A 44 1.90 25.83 7.15
CA GLU A 44 2.71 24.74 6.60
C GLU A 44 2.89 23.53 7.56
N PRO A 45 3.03 23.70 8.89
CA PRO A 45 3.10 22.57 9.82
C PRO A 45 1.88 21.65 9.79
N TYR A 46 0.68 22.19 9.52
CA TYR A 46 -0.52 21.37 9.38
C TYR A 46 -0.44 20.44 8.17
N PHE A 47 0.22 20.88 7.09
CA PHE A 47 0.44 20.08 5.89
C PHE A 47 1.47 18.98 6.14
N TYR A 48 2.62 19.32 6.71
CA TYR A 48 3.70 18.35 6.98
C TYR A 48 3.33 17.33 8.07
N LEU A 49 2.51 17.69 9.05
CA LEU A 49 1.98 16.75 10.04
C LEU A 49 0.76 15.99 9.51
N GLY A 50 -0.06 16.64 8.67
CA GLY A 50 -1.27 16.07 8.08
C GLY A 50 -1.01 14.97 7.04
N LEU A 51 0.04 15.10 6.22
CA LEU A 51 0.38 14.11 5.19
C LEU A 51 0.81 12.74 5.76
N PRO A 52 1.74 12.66 6.73
CA PRO A 52 2.08 11.41 7.42
C PRO A 52 0.92 10.83 8.22
N ALA A 53 0.13 11.69 8.86
CA ALA A 53 -1.12 11.30 9.53
C ALA A 53 -2.08 10.61 8.56
N ALA A 54 -2.31 11.21 7.39
CA ALA A 54 -3.12 10.61 6.34
C ALA A 54 -2.51 9.28 5.86
N ALA A 55 -1.20 9.20 5.63
CA ALA A 55 -0.52 7.96 5.24
C ALA A 55 -0.69 6.84 6.29
N LEU A 56 -0.57 7.16 7.59
CA LEU A 56 -0.79 6.22 8.69
C LEU A 56 -2.25 5.75 8.78
N ILE A 57 -3.20 6.66 8.60
CA ILE A 57 -4.63 6.35 8.50
C ILE A 57 -4.84 5.36 7.33
N THR A 58 -4.26 5.66 6.16
CA THR A 58 -4.30 4.81 4.96
C THR A 58 -3.78 3.40 5.20
N TRP A 59 -2.60 3.30 5.82
CA TRP A 59 -1.91 2.03 6.05
C TRP A 59 -2.74 1.09 6.93
N LYS A 60 -3.56 1.66 7.83
CA LYS A 60 -4.42 0.91 8.76
C LYS A 60 -5.87 0.77 8.30
N VAL A 61 -6.21 1.10 7.05
CA VAL A 61 -7.58 0.99 6.51
C VAL A 61 -8.15 -0.44 6.62
N HIS A 62 -7.30 -1.48 6.54
CA HIS A 62 -7.74 -2.86 6.74
C HIS A 62 -8.30 -3.09 8.16
N TRP A 63 -7.63 -2.59 9.17
CA TRP A 63 -8.11 -2.61 10.56
C TRP A 63 -9.39 -1.77 10.73
N GLY A 64 -9.48 -0.64 10.03
CA GLY A 64 -10.68 0.22 10.01
C GLY A 64 -11.93 -0.43 9.42
N LYS A 65 -11.78 -1.41 8.51
CA LYS A 65 -12.92 -2.20 8.00
C LYS A 65 -13.54 -3.10 9.08
N ASN A 66 -12.70 -3.64 9.98
CA ASN A 66 -13.14 -4.54 11.04
C ASN A 66 -13.56 -3.79 12.32
N HIS A 67 -12.96 -2.61 12.57
CA HIS A 67 -13.21 -1.80 13.77
C HIS A 67 -13.48 -0.31 13.42
N PRO A 68 -14.62 0.00 12.76
CA PRO A 68 -14.88 1.33 12.22
C PRO A 68 -14.90 2.43 13.29
N LEU A 69 -15.41 2.12 14.49
CA LEU A 69 -15.52 3.09 15.58
C LEU A 69 -14.16 3.39 16.23
N GLN A 70 -13.32 2.37 16.42
CA GLN A 70 -11.96 2.56 16.97
C GLN A 70 -11.07 3.29 15.97
N TYR A 71 -11.17 2.95 14.70
CA TYR A 71 -10.46 3.64 13.63
C TYR A 71 -10.89 5.11 13.48
N PHE A 72 -12.18 5.40 13.64
CA PHE A 72 -12.67 6.77 13.71
C PHE A 72 -12.07 7.55 14.88
N VAL A 73 -12.02 6.97 16.09
CA VAL A 73 -11.42 7.60 17.27
C VAL A 73 -9.93 7.86 17.06
N VAL A 74 -9.17 6.89 16.53
CA VAL A 74 -7.74 7.07 16.22
C VAL A 74 -7.54 8.18 15.19
N THR A 75 -8.34 8.19 14.13
CA THR A 75 -8.31 9.24 13.11
C THR A 75 -8.58 10.62 13.72
N LEU A 76 -9.59 10.72 14.59
CA LEU A 76 -9.94 11.96 15.27
C LEU A 76 -8.81 12.44 16.20
N VAL A 77 -8.19 11.54 16.97
CA VAL A 77 -7.06 11.89 17.85
C VAL A 77 -5.88 12.41 17.04
N ILE A 78 -5.55 11.77 15.91
CA ILE A 78 -4.49 12.21 15.01
C ILE A 78 -4.81 13.61 14.46
N LEU A 79 -6.04 13.85 13.99
CA LEU A 79 -6.47 15.16 13.49
C LEU A 79 -6.39 16.24 14.58
N ILE A 80 -6.86 15.95 15.79
CA ILE A 80 -6.75 16.87 16.94
C ILE A 80 -5.29 17.18 17.24
N GLY A 81 -4.41 16.18 17.20
CA GLY A 81 -2.96 16.35 17.40
C GLY A 81 -2.34 17.28 16.35
N VAL A 82 -2.66 17.09 15.07
CA VAL A 82 -2.23 17.97 13.97
C VAL A 82 -2.72 19.41 14.21
N VAL A 83 -3.99 19.57 14.58
CA VAL A 83 -4.58 20.90 14.83
C VAL A 83 -3.91 21.58 16.03
N TYR A 84 -3.69 20.86 17.12
CA TYR A 84 -3.09 21.38 18.34
C TYR A 84 -1.63 21.83 18.10
N LEU A 85 -0.81 20.98 17.49
CA LEU A 85 0.59 21.29 17.19
C LEU A 85 0.71 22.46 16.20
N GLY A 86 -0.08 22.44 15.12
CA GLY A 86 -0.11 23.54 14.17
C GLY A 86 -0.57 24.85 14.82
N SER A 87 -1.60 24.81 15.68
CA SER A 87 -2.11 26.02 16.36
C SER A 87 -1.12 26.57 17.36
N GLY A 88 -0.39 25.70 18.07
CA GLY A 88 0.71 26.08 18.95
C GLY A 88 1.80 26.82 18.18
N HIS A 89 2.24 26.26 17.05
CA HIS A 89 3.27 26.88 16.20
C HIS A 89 2.82 28.24 15.65
N VAL A 90 1.57 28.34 15.15
CA VAL A 90 1.00 29.62 14.70
C VAL A 90 1.00 30.62 15.83
N LYS A 91 0.54 30.25 17.04
CA LYS A 91 0.44 31.17 18.17
C LYS A 91 1.81 31.71 18.61
N GLU A 92 2.85 30.87 18.56
CA GLU A 92 4.20 31.25 18.94
C GLU A 92 4.84 32.24 17.97
N HIS A 93 4.53 32.10 16.68
CA HIS A 93 5.14 32.88 15.61
C HIS A 93 4.22 33.99 15.07
N ARG A 94 2.93 34.03 15.41
CA ARG A 94 2.03 35.11 15.00
C ARG A 94 2.48 36.44 15.62
N GLY A 95 2.51 37.49 14.80
CA GLY A 95 2.79 38.86 15.22
C GLY A 95 2.10 39.90 14.34
N GLU A 96 2.11 41.14 14.78
CA GLU A 96 1.54 42.27 14.02
C GLU A 96 2.42 42.61 12.82
N ARG A 97 1.78 42.77 11.65
CA ARG A 97 2.48 43.14 10.41
C ARG A 97 2.35 44.64 10.21
N VAL A 98 3.48 45.28 9.98
CA VAL A 98 3.55 46.71 9.72
C VAL A 98 4.42 46.94 8.50
N THR A 99 3.97 47.80 7.59
CA THR A 99 4.82 48.34 6.52
C THR A 99 5.59 49.53 7.08
N ASP A 100 6.91 49.51 6.94
CA ASP A 100 7.79 50.56 7.45
C ASP A 100 8.96 50.79 6.48
N ALA A 101 9.49 52.01 6.49
CA ALA A 101 10.69 52.36 5.74
C ALA A 101 11.91 52.12 6.64
N ILE A 102 12.83 51.26 6.20
CA ILE A 102 14.06 50.95 6.95
C ILE A 102 15.29 51.40 6.18
N GLN A 103 16.32 51.83 6.90
CA GLN A 103 17.58 52.20 6.26
C GLN A 103 18.61 51.08 6.40
N PRO A 104 18.90 50.31 5.34
CA PRO A 104 19.85 49.21 5.40
C PRO A 104 21.29 49.74 5.56
N VAL A 105 22.02 49.16 6.50
CA VAL A 105 23.42 49.49 6.83
C VAL A 105 24.35 48.35 6.48
N GLY A 106 23.85 47.11 6.44
CA GLY A 106 24.62 45.94 6.03
C GLY A 106 23.77 44.71 5.79
N VAL A 107 24.29 43.75 5.02
CA VAL A 107 23.63 42.48 4.70
C VAL A 107 24.58 41.35 5.09
N VAL A 108 24.14 40.45 5.98
CA VAL A 108 24.90 39.26 6.40
C VAL A 108 24.01 38.03 6.25
N ASP A 109 24.31 37.18 5.29
CA ASP A 109 23.53 35.98 4.97
C ASP A 109 22.03 36.20 4.73
N ARG A 110 21.19 35.94 5.74
CA ARG A 110 19.73 36.14 5.77
C ARG A 110 19.33 37.30 6.67
N GLN A 111 20.28 38.02 7.24
CA GLN A 111 20.03 39.14 8.15
C GLN A 111 20.31 40.47 7.46
N LEU A 112 19.39 41.40 7.62
CA LEU A 112 19.52 42.79 7.23
C LEU A 112 19.78 43.62 8.49
N ILE A 113 20.96 44.22 8.55
CA ILE A 113 21.32 45.17 9.60
C ILE A 113 20.84 46.54 9.12
N THR A 114 19.95 47.16 9.87
CA THR A 114 19.40 48.49 9.59
C THR A 114 19.77 49.46 10.71
N ARG A 115 19.46 50.75 10.54
CA ARG A 115 19.67 51.72 11.64
C ARG A 115 18.72 51.49 12.82
N GLU A 116 17.57 50.89 12.54
CA GLU A 116 16.48 50.64 13.47
C GLU A 116 16.66 49.32 14.24
N GLY A 117 17.51 48.41 13.75
CA GLY A 117 17.80 47.14 14.41
C GLY A 117 18.38 46.08 13.48
N MET A 118 18.35 44.83 13.93
CA MET A 118 18.74 43.67 13.14
C MET A 118 17.48 42.86 12.83
N PHE A 119 17.26 42.59 11.55
CA PHE A 119 16.10 41.84 11.08
C PHE A 119 16.54 40.59 10.32
N GLU A 120 15.90 39.46 10.58
CA GLU A 120 16.03 38.24 9.80
C GLU A 120 15.02 38.24 8.64
N VAL A 121 15.48 37.74 7.50
CA VAL A 121 14.70 37.56 6.29
C VAL A 121 14.60 36.06 6.03
N PRO A 122 13.63 35.37 6.66
CA PRO A 122 13.66 33.92 6.79
C PRO A 122 13.41 33.19 5.47
N TYR A 123 12.59 33.78 4.58
CA TYR A 123 12.12 33.11 3.36
C TYR A 123 12.11 33.99 2.10
N TYR A 124 12.21 35.32 2.23
CA TYR A 124 12.17 36.20 1.06
C TYR A 124 13.47 36.05 0.25
N PRO A 125 13.37 35.68 -1.03
CA PRO A 125 14.55 35.54 -1.87
C PRO A 125 15.06 36.94 -2.24
N MET A 126 16.09 37.40 -1.54
CA MET A 126 16.60 38.76 -1.66
C MET A 126 17.63 38.92 -2.78
N ASN A 127 17.51 40.00 -3.54
CA ASN A 127 18.56 40.48 -4.43
C ASN A 127 19.66 41.18 -3.62
N ARG A 128 20.70 40.43 -3.26
CA ARG A 128 21.83 40.95 -2.48
C ARG A 128 22.55 42.11 -3.17
N GLU A 129 22.62 42.12 -4.50
CA GLU A 129 23.29 43.18 -5.25
C GLU A 129 22.52 44.50 -5.15
N ARG A 130 21.19 44.46 -5.32
CA ARG A 130 20.33 45.64 -5.17
C ARG A 130 20.31 46.16 -3.73
N LEU A 131 20.24 45.26 -2.73
CA LEU A 131 20.39 45.63 -1.31
C LEU A 131 21.75 46.27 -1.01
N THR A 132 22.83 45.74 -1.57
CA THR A 132 24.18 46.31 -1.38
C THR A 132 24.30 47.69 -2.04
N GLN A 133 23.63 47.91 -3.18
CA GLN A 133 23.54 49.23 -3.79
C GLN A 133 22.75 50.20 -2.93
N ALA A 134 21.60 49.78 -2.38
CA ALA A 134 20.81 50.61 -1.47
C ALA A 134 21.61 51.02 -0.23
N VAL A 135 22.38 50.10 0.37
CA VAL A 135 23.31 50.40 1.47
C VAL A 135 24.36 51.44 1.06
N ARG A 136 24.98 51.29 -0.12
CA ARG A 136 26.02 52.22 -0.62
C ARG A 136 25.48 53.62 -0.91
N ASN A 137 24.25 53.69 -1.40
CA ASN A 137 23.59 54.93 -1.77
C ASN A 137 22.86 55.58 -0.58
N GLY A 138 22.75 54.90 0.55
CA GLY A 138 21.99 55.35 1.72
C GLY A 138 20.48 55.40 1.48
N GLU A 139 19.98 54.62 0.52
CA GLU A 139 18.56 54.56 0.14
C GLU A 139 17.73 53.90 1.26
N GLU A 140 16.57 54.47 1.54
CA GLU A 140 15.55 53.83 2.37
C GLU A 140 14.81 52.76 1.56
N VAL A 141 14.41 51.68 2.22
CA VAL A 141 13.74 50.54 1.60
C VAL A 141 12.44 50.26 2.35
N GLU A 142 11.33 50.26 1.62
CA GLU A 142 10.01 49.93 2.16
C GLU A 142 9.84 48.42 2.29
N VAL A 143 9.57 47.97 3.52
CA VAL A 143 9.44 46.55 3.85
C VAL A 143 8.21 46.29 4.71
N THR A 144 7.63 45.11 4.53
CA THR A 144 6.67 44.57 5.49
C THR A 144 7.41 43.76 6.55
N LEU A 145 7.28 44.12 7.82
CA LEU A 145 8.00 43.49 8.92
C LEU A 145 7.10 43.10 10.10
N VAL A 146 7.59 42.17 10.93
CA VAL A 146 7.04 41.81 12.24
C VAL A 146 8.02 42.27 13.30
N ARG A 147 7.84 43.50 13.79
CA ARG A 147 8.84 44.25 14.56
C ARG A 147 9.27 43.52 15.85
N GLU A 148 8.30 42.97 16.59
CA GLU A 148 8.53 42.24 17.84
C GLU A 148 9.29 40.92 17.67
N LYS A 149 9.35 40.39 16.44
CA LYS A 149 10.08 39.16 16.09
C LYS A 149 11.37 39.43 15.32
N GLY A 150 11.63 40.69 14.96
CA GLY A 150 12.77 41.05 14.11
C GLY A 150 12.72 40.36 12.75
N LEU A 151 11.55 40.22 12.12
CA LEU A 151 11.40 39.56 10.82
C LEU A 151 11.03 40.54 9.72
N ILE A 152 11.68 40.45 8.56
CA ILE A 152 11.23 41.09 7.32
C ILE A 152 10.55 40.02 6.46
N LEU A 153 9.30 40.28 6.07
CA LEU A 153 8.44 39.37 5.32
C LEU A 153 8.56 39.56 3.81
N SER A 154 8.61 40.82 3.36
CA SER A 154 8.67 41.18 1.95
C SER A 154 9.18 42.61 1.76
N PHE A 155 9.64 42.92 0.55
CA PHE A 155 10.01 44.24 0.08
C PHE A 155 8.92 44.72 -0.89
N GLU A 156 8.55 46.00 -0.85
CA GLU A 156 7.54 46.53 -1.78
C GLU A 156 8.09 46.68 -3.21
N ASP A 157 9.37 47.03 -3.36
CA ASP A 157 10.03 47.11 -4.67
C ASP A 157 10.47 45.71 -5.15
N GLU A 158 9.86 45.27 -6.26
CA GLU A 158 10.13 44.00 -6.94
C GLU A 158 11.61 43.82 -7.34
N GLY A 159 12.37 44.92 -7.49
CA GLY A 159 13.81 44.88 -7.76
C GLY A 159 14.64 44.26 -6.64
N PHE A 160 14.11 44.20 -5.42
CA PHE A 160 14.71 43.51 -4.29
C PHE A 160 14.32 42.02 -4.20
N ALA A 161 13.34 41.56 -5.00
CA ALA A 161 12.98 40.15 -5.13
C ALA A 161 13.91 39.42 -6.12
N ALA A 162 14.41 38.25 -5.75
CA ALA A 162 15.28 37.43 -6.59
C ALA A 162 14.98 35.94 -6.41
N TYR A 163 13.78 35.50 -6.81
CA TYR A 163 13.52 34.07 -7.01
C TYR A 163 13.65 33.69 -8.49
N PRO A 164 14.77 33.05 -8.91
CA PRO A 164 15.00 32.72 -10.30
C PRO A 164 13.88 31.83 -10.84
N LEU A 165 13.45 32.09 -12.07
CA LEU A 165 12.43 31.30 -12.77
C LEU A 165 12.76 29.79 -12.77
N LEU A 166 14.04 29.44 -12.90
CA LEU A 166 14.50 28.06 -12.85
C LEU A 166 14.19 27.38 -11.50
N LYS A 167 14.38 28.08 -10.37
CA LYS A 167 14.04 27.53 -9.05
C LYS A 167 12.53 27.37 -8.87
N ARG A 168 11.73 28.34 -9.34
CA ARG A 168 10.26 28.22 -9.40
C ARG A 168 9.82 26.98 -10.18
N LEU A 169 10.41 26.76 -11.35
CA LEU A 169 10.14 25.60 -12.19
C LEU A 169 10.54 24.29 -11.51
N MET A 170 11.68 24.26 -10.82
CA MET A 170 12.12 23.07 -10.08
C MET A 170 11.19 22.74 -8.91
N ASP A 171 10.79 23.73 -8.12
CA ASP A 171 9.86 23.52 -7.00
C ASP A 171 8.47 23.08 -7.48
N PHE A 172 7.99 23.67 -8.57
CA PHE A 172 6.75 23.25 -9.21
C PHE A 172 6.84 21.81 -9.71
N ALA A 173 7.94 21.45 -10.39
CA ALA A 173 8.18 20.09 -10.87
C ALA A 173 8.24 19.07 -9.71
N LEU A 174 8.87 19.44 -8.59
CA LEU A 174 8.93 18.60 -7.39
C LEU A 174 7.54 18.40 -6.78
N GLY A 175 6.73 19.45 -6.73
CA GLY A 175 5.33 19.38 -6.29
C GLY A 175 4.47 18.48 -7.17
N VAL A 176 4.58 18.59 -8.50
CA VAL A 176 3.89 17.72 -9.46
C VAL A 176 4.36 16.27 -9.31
N PHE A 177 5.67 16.05 -9.13
CA PHE A 177 6.22 14.71 -8.91
C PHE A 177 5.66 14.07 -7.64
N ALA A 178 5.64 14.80 -6.52
CA ALA A 178 5.06 14.33 -5.26
C ALA A 178 3.57 13.96 -5.42
N ALA A 179 2.78 14.82 -6.09
CA ALA A 179 1.38 14.52 -6.39
C ALA A 179 1.24 13.25 -7.26
N GLY A 180 2.13 13.06 -8.24
CA GLY A 180 2.19 11.86 -9.08
C GLY A 180 2.46 10.59 -8.27
N VAL A 181 3.43 10.62 -7.35
CA VAL A 181 3.72 9.50 -6.44
C VAL A 181 2.51 9.15 -5.58
N PHE A 182 1.85 10.16 -4.99
CA PHE A 182 0.63 9.95 -4.22
C PHE A 182 -0.52 9.40 -5.07
N ALA A 183 -0.67 9.84 -6.32
CA ALA A 183 -1.68 9.33 -7.23
C ALA A 183 -1.44 7.86 -7.62
N VAL A 184 -0.19 7.49 -7.89
CA VAL A 184 0.19 6.09 -8.15
C VAL A 184 -0.05 5.23 -6.92
N PHE A 185 0.38 5.69 -5.74
CA PHE A 185 0.12 4.99 -4.48
C PHE A 185 -1.38 4.80 -4.25
N PHE A 186 -2.18 5.86 -4.43
CA PHE A 186 -3.64 5.78 -4.35
C PHE A 186 -4.22 4.79 -5.35
N TYR A 187 -3.76 4.80 -6.59
CA TYR A 187 -4.20 3.84 -7.61
C TYR A 187 -3.86 2.40 -7.21
N VAL A 188 -2.64 2.12 -6.75
CA VAL A 188 -2.21 0.78 -6.30
C VAL A 188 -3.03 0.35 -5.09
N VAL A 189 -3.18 1.22 -4.08
CA VAL A 189 -4.00 0.95 -2.90
C VAL A 189 -5.44 0.62 -3.31
N MET A 190 -6.05 1.43 -4.15
CA MET A 190 -7.43 1.16 -4.56
C MET A 190 -7.56 -0.06 -5.49
N SER A 191 -6.57 -0.35 -6.34
CA SER A 191 -6.63 -1.45 -7.31
C SER A 191 -6.35 -2.81 -6.68
N VAL A 192 -5.39 -2.88 -5.75
CA VAL A 192 -5.01 -4.11 -5.06
C VAL A 192 -5.96 -4.38 -3.88
N TRP A 193 -6.40 -3.33 -3.18
CA TRP A 193 -7.08 -3.48 -1.88
C TRP A 193 -8.61 -3.34 -1.95
N TRP A 194 -9.17 -2.93 -3.10
CA TRP A 194 -10.61 -2.91 -3.36
C TRP A 194 -11.06 -4.13 -4.19
N ARG A 195 -10.49 -5.31 -3.90
CA ARG A 195 -11.01 -6.57 -4.43
C ARG A 195 -12.10 -7.08 -3.49
N GLU A 196 -13.34 -7.09 -3.97
CA GLU A 196 -14.45 -7.78 -3.31
C GLU A 196 -14.84 -8.99 -4.14
N PHE A 197 -15.35 -10.02 -3.48
CA PHE A 197 -16.04 -11.10 -4.17
C PHE A 197 -17.48 -11.20 -3.70
N ARG A 198 -18.35 -11.69 -4.60
CA ARG A 198 -19.68 -12.18 -4.27
C ARG A 198 -19.92 -13.50 -4.97
N VAL A 199 -20.53 -14.43 -4.27
CA VAL A 199 -21.06 -15.65 -4.86
C VAL A 199 -22.34 -15.30 -5.61
N LYS A 200 -22.41 -15.64 -6.90
CA LYS A 200 -23.62 -15.46 -7.72
C LYS A 200 -23.93 -16.77 -8.45
N GLY A 201 -24.84 -17.57 -7.90
CA GLY A 201 -25.17 -18.87 -8.48
C GLY A 201 -23.94 -19.78 -8.47
N THR A 202 -23.47 -20.16 -9.67
CA THR A 202 -22.31 -21.05 -9.91
C THR A 202 -21.03 -20.30 -10.26
N SER A 203 -20.98 -18.97 -10.08
CA SER A 203 -19.76 -18.19 -10.29
C SER A 203 -19.40 -17.31 -9.09
N LEU A 204 -18.10 -17.10 -8.94
CA LEU A 204 -17.50 -16.11 -8.08
C LEU A 204 -17.32 -14.82 -8.87
N ARG A 205 -18.08 -13.78 -8.52
CA ARG A 205 -17.91 -12.46 -9.10
C ARG A 205 -16.90 -11.68 -8.27
N ILE A 206 -15.69 -11.52 -8.80
CA ILE A 206 -14.67 -10.64 -8.24
C ILE A 206 -14.84 -9.24 -8.85
N SER A 207 -15.13 -8.27 -8.00
CA SER A 207 -15.19 -6.86 -8.37
C SER A 207 -13.93 -6.16 -7.88
N HIS A 208 -13.25 -5.47 -8.79
CA HIS A 208 -12.21 -4.52 -8.45
C HIS A 208 -12.66 -3.11 -8.86
N TRP A 209 -11.87 -2.09 -8.53
CA TRP A 209 -12.23 -0.73 -8.89
C TRP A 209 -12.41 -0.59 -10.42
N GLY A 210 -13.64 -0.34 -10.85
CA GLY A 210 -13.99 -0.11 -12.25
C GLY A 210 -14.10 -1.36 -13.14
N ARG A 211 -13.58 -2.52 -12.75
CA ARG A 211 -13.75 -3.76 -13.54
C ARG A 211 -14.25 -4.95 -12.73
N ARG A 212 -14.86 -5.89 -13.45
CA ARG A 212 -15.53 -7.07 -12.89
C ARG A 212 -15.02 -8.29 -13.63
N LYS A 213 -14.58 -9.31 -12.89
CA LYS A 213 -14.25 -10.62 -13.42
C LYS A 213 -15.24 -11.61 -12.81
N GLU A 214 -15.87 -12.42 -13.65
CA GLU A 214 -16.65 -13.57 -13.19
C GLU A 214 -15.80 -14.81 -13.40
N ILE A 215 -15.69 -15.63 -12.35
CA ILE A 215 -14.93 -16.87 -12.36
C ILE A 215 -15.93 -17.98 -12.07
N PRO A 216 -16.24 -18.85 -13.04
CA PRO A 216 -17.01 -20.05 -12.79
C PRO A 216 -16.38 -20.90 -11.69
N PHE A 217 -17.17 -21.44 -10.75
CA PHE A 217 -16.63 -22.36 -9.74
C PHE A 217 -16.02 -23.63 -10.34
N SER A 218 -16.36 -23.96 -11.59
CA SER A 218 -15.71 -25.04 -12.35
C SER A 218 -14.24 -24.78 -12.63
N GLU A 219 -13.79 -23.52 -12.67
CA GLU A 219 -12.38 -23.15 -12.88
C GLU A 219 -11.60 -23.03 -11.56
N VAL A 220 -12.28 -23.18 -10.41
CA VAL A 220 -11.66 -23.02 -9.10
C VAL A 220 -10.91 -24.30 -8.70
N ILE A 221 -9.60 -24.20 -8.85
CA ILE A 221 -8.51 -24.83 -8.09
C ILE A 221 -8.85 -25.26 -6.66
N HIS A 222 -8.82 -24.22 -5.85
CA HIS A 222 -8.58 -24.30 -4.43
C HIS A 222 -9.17 -23.06 -3.77
N VAL A 223 -9.86 -23.27 -2.66
CA VAL A 223 -10.36 -22.23 -1.78
C VAL A 223 -9.81 -22.46 -0.39
N ARG A 224 -9.19 -21.45 0.21
CA ARG A 224 -8.73 -21.47 1.60
C ARG A 224 -9.45 -20.39 2.40
N LEU A 225 -9.98 -20.78 3.55
CA LEU A 225 -10.71 -19.94 4.50
C LEU A 225 -9.92 -19.93 5.81
N ASP A 226 -9.01 -18.97 5.96
CA ASP A 226 -8.12 -18.84 7.11
C ASP A 226 -8.63 -17.75 8.06
N SER A 227 -9.36 -18.16 9.10
CA SER A 227 -9.87 -17.24 10.11
C SER A 227 -8.79 -16.71 11.05
N PHE A 228 -7.62 -17.35 11.13
CA PHE A 228 -6.54 -16.96 12.03
C PHE A 228 -5.66 -15.87 11.40
N HIS A 229 -5.34 -16.03 10.12
CA HIS A 229 -4.62 -15.02 9.33
C HIS A 229 -5.56 -13.97 8.69
N GLU A 230 -6.85 -13.99 9.02
CA GLU A 230 -7.88 -13.12 8.48
C GLU A 230 -7.90 -13.06 6.92
N GLU A 231 -7.69 -14.20 6.26
CA GLU A 231 -7.59 -14.29 4.80
C GLU A 231 -8.53 -15.35 4.18
N ILE A 232 -9.12 -15.02 3.03
CA ILE A 232 -9.79 -15.93 2.11
C ILE A 232 -9.00 -15.94 0.80
N ARG A 233 -8.53 -17.10 0.37
CA ARG A 233 -7.81 -17.28 -0.90
C ARG A 233 -8.63 -18.14 -1.85
N VAL A 234 -8.72 -17.71 -3.10
CA VAL A 234 -9.31 -18.48 -4.22
C VAL A 234 -8.28 -18.56 -5.33
N GLU A 235 -8.07 -19.76 -5.84
CA GLU A 235 -7.04 -20.08 -6.81
C GLU A 235 -7.67 -20.79 -8.02
N THR A 236 -7.23 -20.38 -9.20
CA THR A 236 -7.54 -20.95 -10.52
C THR A 236 -6.22 -21.18 -11.25
N GLU A 237 -6.24 -21.89 -12.39
CA GLU A 237 -5.02 -22.09 -13.22
C GLU A 237 -4.33 -20.77 -13.59
N GLU A 238 -5.12 -19.74 -13.93
CA GLU A 238 -4.56 -18.46 -14.38
C GLU A 238 -4.30 -17.44 -13.26
N MET A 239 -4.79 -17.67 -12.03
CA MET A 239 -4.88 -16.59 -11.05
C MET A 239 -5.03 -17.04 -9.59
N VAL A 240 -4.30 -16.33 -8.72
CA VAL A 240 -4.52 -16.37 -7.26
C VAL A 240 -5.17 -15.06 -6.80
N SER A 241 -6.26 -15.16 -6.05
CA SER A 241 -6.99 -14.01 -5.49
C SER A 241 -7.17 -14.14 -3.98
N ASN A 242 -6.71 -13.12 -3.25
CA ASN A 242 -6.81 -13.03 -1.80
C ASN A 242 -7.80 -11.95 -1.38
N PHE A 243 -8.52 -12.20 -0.29
CA PHE A 243 -9.56 -11.33 0.27
C PHE A 243 -9.50 -11.33 1.80
N PRO A 244 -9.94 -10.26 2.47
CA PRO A 244 -10.09 -10.26 3.92
C PRO A 244 -11.14 -11.30 4.36
N TYR A 245 -10.85 -12.01 5.45
CA TYR A 245 -11.78 -12.98 6.02
C TYR A 245 -13.03 -12.29 6.55
N ASN A 246 -14.17 -12.84 6.17
CA ASN A 246 -15.46 -12.42 6.69
C ASN A 246 -16.30 -13.68 6.94
N PRO A 247 -16.81 -13.92 8.15
CA PRO A 247 -17.51 -15.16 8.48
C PRO A 247 -18.70 -15.46 7.57
N THR A 248 -19.50 -14.44 7.24
CA THR A 248 -20.67 -14.58 6.37
C THR A 248 -20.27 -14.94 4.95
N ARG A 249 -19.28 -14.23 4.37
CA ARG A 249 -18.80 -14.51 3.02
C ARG A 249 -18.04 -15.84 2.93
N ALA A 250 -17.32 -16.21 3.97
CA ALA A 250 -16.64 -17.51 4.07
C ALA A 250 -17.67 -18.65 4.06
N ALA A 251 -18.76 -18.51 4.82
CA ALA A 251 -19.86 -19.48 4.81
C ALA A 251 -20.55 -19.56 3.44
N GLU A 252 -20.85 -18.42 2.81
CA GLU A 252 -21.42 -18.38 1.45
C GLU A 252 -20.48 -19.06 0.42
N LEU A 253 -19.18 -18.82 0.53
CA LEU A 253 -18.17 -19.39 -0.35
C LEU A 253 -18.01 -20.90 -0.12
N ALA A 254 -18.06 -21.36 1.13
CA ALA A 254 -18.05 -22.78 1.49
C ALA A 254 -19.28 -23.52 0.93
N GLU A 255 -20.48 -22.95 1.07
CA GLU A 255 -21.70 -23.51 0.50
C GLU A 255 -21.70 -23.51 -1.04
N ALA A 256 -21.09 -22.50 -1.67
CA ALA A 256 -20.90 -22.47 -3.11
C ALA A 256 -19.89 -23.53 -3.58
N ALA A 257 -18.78 -23.67 -2.87
CA ALA A 257 -17.76 -24.67 -3.12
C ALA A 257 -18.33 -26.09 -3.04
N LYS A 258 -19.11 -26.37 -1.99
CA LYS A 258 -19.82 -27.65 -1.81
C LYS A 258 -20.77 -27.94 -2.97
N ARG A 259 -21.57 -26.95 -3.37
CA ARG A 259 -22.52 -27.10 -4.51
C ARG A 259 -21.80 -27.29 -5.85
N ALA A 260 -20.59 -26.75 -5.99
CA ALA A 260 -19.75 -26.94 -7.16
C ALA A 260 -19.00 -28.29 -7.19
N GLY A 261 -19.16 -29.12 -6.16
CA GLY A 261 -18.49 -30.42 -6.07
C GLY A 261 -17.03 -30.36 -5.59
N LEU A 262 -16.61 -29.24 -4.99
CA LEU A 262 -15.31 -29.16 -4.30
C LEU A 262 -15.37 -29.98 -3.00
N THR A 263 -14.29 -30.69 -2.69
CA THR A 263 -14.16 -31.52 -1.48
C THR A 263 -13.72 -30.66 -0.30
N PRO A 264 -14.43 -30.70 0.85
CA PRO A 264 -13.96 -30.03 2.05
C PRO A 264 -12.78 -30.78 2.68
N ILE A 265 -11.76 -30.01 3.04
CA ILE A 265 -10.56 -30.41 3.76
C ILE A 265 -10.51 -29.62 5.08
N ARG A 266 -9.95 -30.22 6.15
CA ARG A 266 -9.80 -29.60 7.49
C ARG A 266 -11.11 -28.98 8.01
N ASN A 267 -12.18 -29.79 8.05
CA ASN A 267 -13.52 -29.36 8.50
C ASN A 267 -14.08 -28.16 7.71
N GLY A 268 -13.77 -28.06 6.40
CA GLY A 268 -14.29 -27.02 5.52
C GLY A 268 -13.52 -25.70 5.54
N ARG A 269 -12.33 -25.67 6.16
CA ARG A 269 -11.39 -24.53 6.06
C ARG A 269 -10.68 -24.46 4.72
N ARG A 270 -10.61 -25.58 4.00
CA ARG A 270 -10.00 -25.69 2.67
C ARG A 270 -10.93 -26.48 1.76
N TRP A 271 -11.02 -26.11 0.49
CA TRP A 271 -11.84 -26.81 -0.50
C TRP A 271 -11.01 -27.00 -1.77
N VAL A 272 -11.04 -28.18 -2.36
CA VAL A 272 -10.22 -28.53 -3.53
C VAL A 272 -11.08 -29.26 -4.55
N ARG A 273 -10.81 -29.06 -5.85
CA ARG A 273 -11.53 -29.75 -6.91
C ARG A 273 -11.17 -31.23 -6.93
N HIS A 274 -12.19 -32.09 -6.98
CA HIS A 274 -11.97 -33.50 -7.23
C HIS A 274 -11.41 -33.72 -8.64
N VAL A 275 -10.11 -33.93 -8.75
CA VAL A 275 -9.54 -34.62 -9.91
C VAL A 275 -9.65 -36.12 -9.61
N GLN A 276 -10.60 -36.79 -10.27
CA GLN A 276 -10.78 -38.23 -10.15
C GLN A 276 -9.96 -38.92 -11.22
N TYR A 277 -8.92 -39.62 -10.79
CA TYR A 277 -8.20 -40.55 -11.64
C TYR A 277 -8.92 -41.90 -11.58
N ARG A 278 -9.20 -42.47 -12.75
CA ARG A 278 -9.68 -43.84 -12.90
C ARG A 278 -8.75 -44.82 -12.17
N GLU A 279 -7.46 -44.68 -12.40
CA GLU A 279 -6.40 -45.47 -11.77
C GLU A 279 -5.18 -44.60 -11.44
N VAL A 280 -4.56 -44.85 -10.28
CA VAL A 280 -3.28 -44.25 -9.89
C VAL A 280 -2.31 -45.39 -9.64
N ARG A 281 -1.23 -45.47 -10.42
CA ARG A 281 -0.24 -46.54 -10.31
C ARG A 281 1.13 -45.99 -9.94
N LEU A 282 1.73 -46.56 -8.90
CA LEU A 282 3.11 -46.33 -8.53
C LEU A 282 4.00 -47.31 -9.30
N GLU A 283 4.64 -46.86 -10.39
CA GLU A 283 5.65 -47.67 -11.09
C GLU A 283 7.03 -47.51 -10.42
N GLU A 284 8.06 -48.16 -10.97
CA GLU A 284 9.42 -48.11 -10.43
C GLU A 284 10.06 -46.72 -10.55
N ASP A 285 9.87 -46.05 -11.69
CA ASP A 285 10.52 -44.79 -12.05
C ASP A 285 9.56 -43.59 -12.17
N ARG A 286 8.25 -43.85 -12.18
CA ARG A 286 7.22 -42.83 -12.38
C ARG A 286 5.89 -43.14 -11.70
N LEU A 287 5.13 -42.09 -11.45
CA LEU A 287 3.73 -42.13 -11.07
C LEU A 287 2.86 -42.00 -12.32
N ILE A 288 1.91 -42.91 -12.51
CA ILE A 288 0.92 -42.81 -13.59
C ILE A 288 -0.41 -42.38 -12.99
N LEU A 289 -0.96 -41.28 -13.52
CA LEU A 289 -2.29 -40.80 -13.21
C LEU A 289 -3.19 -41.01 -14.44
N GLU A 290 -4.08 -42.01 -14.38
CA GLU A 290 -5.01 -42.31 -15.48
C GLU A 290 -6.37 -41.66 -15.20
N GLY A 291 -6.71 -40.61 -15.96
CA GLY A 291 -8.01 -39.94 -15.92
C GLY A 291 -8.64 -39.89 -17.32
N ASP A 292 -9.02 -38.69 -17.77
CA ASP A 292 -9.42 -38.44 -19.17
C ASP A 292 -8.23 -38.51 -20.15
N GLY A 293 -7.01 -38.42 -19.62
CA GLY A 293 -5.74 -38.70 -20.29
C GLY A 293 -4.80 -39.49 -19.35
N GLN A 294 -3.65 -39.92 -19.88
CA GLN A 294 -2.62 -40.59 -19.09
C GLN A 294 -1.46 -39.62 -18.82
N GLU A 295 -1.36 -39.14 -17.60
CA GLU A 295 -0.21 -38.33 -17.15
C GLU A 295 0.86 -39.24 -16.56
N LYS A 296 2.11 -39.01 -16.96
CA LYS A 296 3.28 -39.75 -16.48
C LYS A 296 4.21 -38.79 -15.77
N ILE A 297 4.29 -38.90 -14.46
CA ILE A 297 5.08 -38.03 -13.59
C ILE A 297 6.37 -38.77 -13.20
N PRO A 298 7.54 -38.41 -13.76
CA PRO A 298 8.82 -38.95 -13.32
C PRO A 298 9.14 -38.50 -11.90
N TYR A 299 9.62 -39.40 -11.04
CA TYR A 299 9.89 -39.07 -9.63
C TYR A 299 11.02 -38.06 -9.46
N ASP A 300 11.99 -38.04 -10.37
CA ASP A 300 13.13 -37.13 -10.39
C ASP A 300 12.76 -35.69 -10.77
N CYS A 301 11.64 -35.49 -11.45
CA CYS A 301 11.13 -34.17 -11.82
C CYS A 301 10.20 -33.56 -10.75
N VAL A 302 9.94 -34.26 -9.65
CA VAL A 302 9.13 -33.73 -8.53
C VAL A 302 9.99 -32.77 -7.71
N ALA A 303 9.52 -31.54 -7.52
CA ALA A 303 10.15 -30.53 -6.67
C ALA A 303 9.61 -30.56 -5.23
N ALA A 304 8.30 -30.80 -5.08
CA ALA A 304 7.68 -30.94 -3.77
C ALA A 304 6.52 -31.95 -3.78
N LEU A 305 6.34 -32.62 -2.65
CA LEU A 305 5.29 -33.59 -2.41
C LEU A 305 4.65 -33.28 -1.05
N GLY A 306 3.35 -33.00 -1.04
CA GLY A 306 2.59 -32.68 0.17
C GLY A 306 1.44 -33.65 0.39
N TRP A 307 1.23 -34.08 1.63
CA TRP A 307 0.03 -34.75 2.10
C TRP A 307 -0.66 -33.87 3.12
N ASP A 308 -1.87 -33.43 2.78
CA ASP A 308 -2.74 -32.65 3.64
C ASP A 308 -4.19 -32.75 3.16
N PRO A 309 -5.01 -33.55 3.85
CA PRO A 309 -5.55 -34.90 3.48
C PRO A 309 -5.74 -35.27 1.99
N VAL A 310 -5.19 -34.50 1.05
CA VAL A 310 -5.00 -34.86 -0.35
C VAL A 310 -3.51 -34.89 -0.65
N ILE A 311 -3.12 -35.56 -1.74
CA ILE A 311 -1.72 -35.57 -2.18
C ILE A 311 -1.53 -34.49 -3.23
N GLN A 312 -0.61 -33.57 -2.95
CA GLN A 312 -0.22 -32.48 -3.84
C GLN A 312 1.19 -32.75 -4.35
N ILE A 313 1.39 -32.65 -5.65
CA ILE A 313 2.68 -32.88 -6.31
C ILE A 313 3.00 -31.62 -7.11
N THR A 314 4.14 -31.02 -6.81
CA THR A 314 4.67 -29.87 -7.55
C THR A 314 5.91 -30.32 -8.29
N MET A 315 5.92 -30.10 -9.60
CA MET A 315 7.02 -30.42 -10.50
C MET A 315 8.08 -29.31 -10.50
N MET A 316 9.28 -29.60 -10.99
CA MET A 316 10.34 -28.59 -11.17
C MET A 316 9.98 -27.47 -12.15
N ASP A 317 9.05 -27.71 -13.08
CA ASP A 317 8.52 -26.69 -14.00
C ASP A 317 7.32 -25.91 -13.42
N GLU A 318 7.10 -26.02 -12.10
CA GLU A 318 5.98 -25.44 -11.36
C GLU A 318 4.59 -26.00 -11.70
N THR A 319 4.50 -27.06 -12.52
CA THR A 319 3.23 -27.76 -12.76
C THR A 319 2.74 -28.44 -11.47
N ASN A 320 1.45 -28.31 -11.18
CA ASN A 320 0.85 -28.84 -9.94
C ASN A 320 -0.19 -29.92 -10.24
N TYR A 321 -0.04 -31.09 -9.62
CA TYR A 321 -1.03 -32.17 -9.64
C TYR A 321 -1.63 -32.35 -8.24
N THR A 322 -2.93 -32.66 -8.17
CA THR A 322 -3.60 -32.93 -6.90
C THR A 322 -4.44 -34.21 -7.00
N ILE A 323 -4.08 -35.22 -6.21
CA ILE A 323 -4.80 -36.48 -6.10
C ILE A 323 -5.77 -36.37 -4.91
N THR A 324 -7.06 -36.42 -5.22
CA THR A 324 -8.15 -36.24 -4.23
C THR A 324 -8.96 -37.51 -3.97
N ASP A 325 -8.62 -38.61 -4.64
CA ASP A 325 -9.33 -39.88 -4.51
C ASP A 325 -8.99 -40.57 -3.18
N VAL A 326 -10.02 -40.91 -2.43
CA VAL A 326 -9.91 -41.51 -1.09
C VAL A 326 -9.16 -42.85 -1.12
N ARG A 327 -9.17 -43.55 -2.26
CA ARG A 327 -8.44 -44.82 -2.47
C ARG A 327 -6.92 -44.67 -2.42
N TYR A 328 -6.39 -43.47 -2.69
CA TYR A 328 -4.96 -43.20 -2.85
C TYR A 328 -4.47 -42.06 -1.95
N THR A 329 -5.29 -41.60 -1.00
CA THR A 329 -4.95 -40.48 -0.10
C THR A 329 -4.74 -40.93 1.35
N ASP A 330 -4.71 -42.25 1.59
CA ASP A 330 -4.31 -42.79 2.88
C ASP A 330 -2.80 -42.62 3.12
N ARG A 331 -2.42 -42.68 4.40
CA ARG A 331 -1.06 -42.41 4.83
C ARG A 331 -0.05 -43.43 4.31
N ALA A 332 -0.41 -44.72 4.26
CA ALA A 332 0.52 -45.75 3.83
C ALA A 332 0.85 -45.59 2.33
N TRP A 333 -0.17 -45.27 1.53
CA TRP A 333 0.01 -44.95 0.11
C TRP A 333 0.91 -43.74 -0.10
N PHE A 334 0.69 -42.66 0.66
CA PHE A 334 1.56 -41.47 0.60
C PHE A 334 3.01 -41.79 1.00
N GLU A 335 3.22 -42.57 2.06
CA GLU A 335 4.57 -42.95 2.51
C GLU A 335 5.30 -43.78 1.46
N GLU A 336 4.59 -44.62 0.69
CA GLU A 336 5.15 -45.36 -0.45
C GLU A 336 5.57 -44.43 -1.60
N LEU A 337 4.69 -43.50 -2.00
CA LEU A 337 5.02 -42.48 -3.01
C LEU A 337 6.22 -41.62 -2.57
N ALA A 338 6.21 -41.16 -1.31
CA ALA A 338 7.29 -40.35 -0.74
C ALA A 338 8.60 -41.14 -0.65
N ALA A 339 8.58 -42.45 -0.43
CA ALA A 339 9.77 -43.30 -0.47
C ALA A 339 10.38 -43.35 -1.89
N LYS A 340 9.55 -43.49 -2.92
CA LYS A 340 10.00 -43.52 -4.33
C LYS A 340 10.59 -42.18 -4.78
N VAL A 341 9.94 -41.07 -4.43
CA VAL A 341 10.44 -39.71 -4.72
C VAL A 341 11.76 -39.44 -4.01
N ARG A 342 11.86 -39.75 -2.70
CA ARG A 342 13.12 -39.62 -1.95
C ARG A 342 14.23 -40.45 -2.56
N HIS A 343 13.95 -41.69 -2.95
CA HIS A 343 14.94 -42.55 -3.57
C HIS A 343 15.47 -41.97 -4.89
N ALA A 344 14.61 -41.35 -5.70
CA ALA A 344 15.02 -40.67 -6.93
C ALA A 344 15.91 -39.45 -6.63
N TRP A 345 15.55 -38.63 -5.66
CA TRP A 345 16.36 -37.48 -5.23
C TRP A 345 17.73 -37.91 -4.68
N GLU A 346 17.75 -38.92 -3.81
CA GLU A 346 18.99 -39.48 -3.23
C GLU A 346 19.91 -40.04 -4.32
N LYS A 347 19.35 -40.76 -5.31
CA LYS A 347 20.10 -41.26 -6.46
C LYS A 347 20.72 -40.13 -7.31
N ASN A 348 20.03 -39.00 -7.40
CA ASN A 348 20.48 -37.82 -8.14
C ASN A 348 21.34 -36.87 -7.29
N GLY A 349 21.63 -37.20 -6.03
CA GLY A 349 22.41 -36.34 -5.13
C GLY A 349 21.71 -35.05 -4.72
N GLN A 350 20.39 -35.00 -4.82
CA GLN A 350 19.59 -33.82 -4.47
C GLN A 350 19.28 -33.80 -2.97
N LEU A 351 19.50 -32.63 -2.35
CA LEU A 351 19.16 -32.41 -0.95
C LEU A 351 17.68 -32.08 -0.81
N TYR A 352 17.03 -32.63 0.20
CA TYR A 352 15.62 -32.39 0.49
C TYR A 352 15.36 -32.14 1.97
N SER A 353 14.24 -31.50 2.27
CA SER A 353 13.72 -31.27 3.61
C SER A 353 12.39 -32.00 3.81
N MET A 354 12.08 -32.35 5.06
CA MET A 354 10.82 -32.96 5.45
C MET A 354 10.20 -32.15 6.59
N ASP A 355 9.03 -31.57 6.35
CA ASP A 355 8.25 -30.86 7.34
C ASP A 355 7.02 -31.70 7.74
N VAL A 356 6.90 -31.98 9.03
CA VAL A 356 5.82 -32.80 9.59
C VAL A 356 5.10 -31.98 10.65
N ASP A 357 3.85 -31.60 10.37
CA ASP A 357 2.98 -30.99 11.36
C ASP A 357 1.99 -32.04 11.91
N PRO A 358 2.24 -32.55 13.12
CA PRO A 358 1.37 -33.56 13.75
C PRO A 358 0.01 -33.00 14.19
N ARG A 359 -0.14 -31.68 14.36
CA ARG A 359 -1.43 -31.06 14.71
C ARG A 359 -2.34 -30.96 13.50
N GLU A 360 -1.76 -30.67 12.35
CA GLU A 360 -2.50 -30.52 11.10
C GLU A 360 -2.56 -31.80 10.24
N ARG A 361 -1.91 -32.89 10.68
CA ARG A 361 -1.70 -34.14 9.91
C ARG A 361 -1.09 -33.86 8.53
N ARG A 362 -0.17 -32.89 8.47
CA ARG A 362 0.51 -32.50 7.24
C ARG A 362 1.89 -33.15 7.20
N VAL A 363 2.24 -33.70 6.04
CA VAL A 363 3.60 -34.12 5.73
C VAL A 363 3.99 -33.47 4.41
N ALA A 364 5.08 -32.72 4.39
CA ALA A 364 5.61 -32.11 3.17
C ALA A 364 7.06 -32.53 2.98
N LEU A 365 7.40 -32.95 1.77
CA LEU A 365 8.76 -33.19 1.29
C LEU A 365 9.04 -32.15 0.21
N SER A 366 10.18 -31.49 0.27
CA SER A 366 10.58 -30.52 -0.75
C SER A 366 12.08 -30.57 -0.98
N LEU A 367 12.51 -30.34 -2.23
CA LEU A 367 13.91 -30.08 -2.53
C LEU A 367 14.39 -28.81 -1.79
N TYR A 368 15.67 -28.78 -1.43
CA TYR A 368 16.32 -27.53 -1.04
C TYR A 368 16.51 -26.68 -2.30
N ASP A 369 16.02 -25.44 -2.25
CA ASP A 369 16.32 -24.40 -3.25
C ASP A 369 17.83 -24.08 -3.27
#